data_AF-A0A820JVJ1-F1
#
_entry.id   AF-A0A820JVJ1-F1
#
_cell.length_a   1.000
_cell.length_b   1.000
_cell.length_c   1.000
_cell.angle_alpha   90.00
_cell.angle_beta   90.00
_cell.angle_gamma   90.00
#
_symmetry.space_group_name_H-M   'P 1'
#
loop_
_entity.id
_entity.type
_entity.pdbx_description
1 polymer ?
#
loop_
_entity_poly.entity_id
_entity_poly.type
_entity_poly.pdbx_seq_one_letter_code
_entity_poly.pdbx_strand_id
1 'polypeptide(L)' 'LICIDFTYLRLDGQTKSEERGDLLAKFSEAKADYFIFLLSTRAGGLGLNLQTADTV' A
#
# COMPACT_ATOMS: atom_id res chain seq x y z
N LEU A 1 12.01 -0.66 25.09
CA LEU A 1 10.93 -0.74 24.09
C LEU A 1 11.62 -1.03 22.76
N ILE A 2 11.44 -2.22 22.18
CA ILE A 2 12.02 -2.56 20.88
C ILE A 2 11.01 -2.09 19.84
N CYS A 3 11.33 -1.00 19.11
CA CYS A 3 10.59 -0.67 17.89
C CYS A 3 11.12 -1.58 16.79
N ILE A 4 10.23 -2.37 16.20
CA ILE A 4 10.54 -3.15 15.00
C ILE A 4 10.22 -2.23 13.82
N ASP A 5 11.24 -1.73 13.14
CA ASP A 5 11.09 -0.88 11.95
C ASP A 5 10.66 -1.74 10.76
N PHE A 6 9.39 -1.63 10.38
CA PHE A 6 8.87 -2.24 9.17
C PHE A 6 8.66 -1.19 8.08
N THR A 7 9.08 -1.51 6.87
CA THR A 7 8.79 -0.69 5.69
C THR A 7 7.33 -0.86 5.28
N TYR A 8 6.64 0.24 5.03
CA TYR A 8 5.25 0.25 4.61
C TYR A 8 5.00 1.27 3.50
N LEU A 9 3.98 1.00 2.69
CA LEU A 9 3.40 1.97 1.76
C LEU A 9 2.09 2.50 2.35
N ARG A 10 1.74 3.74 2.03
CA ARG A 10 0.50 4.38 2.51
C ARG A 10 -0.21 5.05 1.36
N LEU A 11 -1.52 4.80 1.26
CA LEU A 11 -2.40 5.44 0.30
C LEU A 11 -3.60 6.02 1.06
N ASP A 12 -3.72 7.34 1.02
CA ASP A 12 -4.80 8.07 1.65
C ASP A 12 -5.46 9.08 0.69
N GLY A 13 -6.41 9.86 1.19
CA GLY A 13 -7.14 10.83 0.38
C GLY A 13 -6.31 12.02 -0.14
N GLN A 14 -5.09 12.21 0.36
CA GLN A 14 -4.16 13.26 -0.09
C GLN A 14 -3.17 12.74 -1.13
N THR A 15 -3.02 11.41 -1.27
CA THR A 15 -2.20 10.80 -2.32
C THR A 15 -2.75 11.16 -3.70
N LYS A 16 -1.90 11.77 -4.54
CA LYS A 16 -2.26 12.16 -5.90
C LYS A 16 -2.62 10.94 -6.73
N SER A 17 -3.56 11.10 -7.67
CA SER A 17 -4.04 9.98 -8.48
C SER A 17 -2.94 9.30 -9.31
N GLU A 18 -1.96 10.08 -9.79
CA GLU A 18 -0.81 9.60 -10.56
C GLU A 18 0.11 8.69 -9.73
N GLU A 19 0.31 8.99 -8.44
CA GLU A 19 1.17 8.23 -7.53
C GLU A 19 0.55 6.90 -7.09
N ARG A 20 -0.78 6.74 -7.22
CA ARG A 20 -1.49 5.53 -6.80
C ARG A 20 -1.05 4.31 -7.59
N GLY A 21 -0.92 4.46 -8.92
CA GLY A 21 -0.48 3.37 -9.80
C GLY A 21 0.91 2.86 -9.43
N ASP A 22 1.83 3.78 -9.16
CA ASP A 22 3.21 3.46 -8.77
C ASP A 22 3.28 2.76 -7.41
N LEU A 23 2.47 3.20 -6.44
CA LEU A 23 2.39 2.55 -5.12
C LEU A 23 1.85 1.13 -5.23
N LEU A 24 0.82 0.90 -6.05
CA LEU A 24 0.27 -0.43 -6.31
C LEU A 24 1.30 -1.32 -7.00
N ALA A 25 1.98 -0.82 -8.03
CA ALA A 25 3.00 -1.57 -8.75
C ALA A 25 4.16 -1.98 -7.83
N LYS A 26 4.61 -1.08 -6.96
CA LYS A 26 5.66 -1.36 -5.95
C LYS A 26 5.23 -2.43 -4.94
N PHE A 27 3.95 -2.43 -4.53
CA PHE A 27 3.45 -3.45 -3.60
C PHE A 27 3.24 -4.82 -4.28
N SER A 28 2.96 -4.83 -5.59
CA SER A 28 2.80 -6.08 -6.36
C SER A 28 4.11 -6.64 -6.92
N GLU A 29 5.24 -6.00 -6.65
CA GLU A 29 6.54 -6.50 -7.09
C GLU A 29 6.93 -7.77 -6.31
N ALA A 30 7.35 -8.83 -7.01
CA ALA A 30 7.64 -10.13 -6.40
C ALA A 30 8.79 -10.12 -5.37
N LYS A 31 9.60 -9.05 -5.36
CA LYS A 31 10.66 -8.78 -4.37
C LYS A 31 10.44 -7.43 -3.69
N ALA A 32 9.20 -7.05 -3.43
CA ALA A 32 8.91 -5.82 -2.71
C ALA A 32 9.50 -5.89 -1.29
N ASP A 33 10.28 -4.87 -0.92
CA ASP A 33 10.74 -4.65 0.47
C ASP A 33 9.59 -4.17 1.39
N TYR A 34 8.40 -3.96 0.82
CA TYR A 34 7.20 -3.46 1.48
C TYR A 34 6.19 -4.58 1.67
N PHE A 35 5.99 -5.03 2.92
CA PHE A 35 4.98 -6.04 3.24
C PHE A 35 3.67 -5.43 3.76
N ILE A 36 3.69 -4.20 4.27
CA ILE A 36 2.52 -3.51 4.81
C ILE A 36 2.04 -2.43 3.84
N PHE A 37 0.74 -2.45 3.53
CA PHE A 37 0.08 -1.40 2.76
C PHE A 37 -1.06 -0.77 3.56
N LEU A 38 -0.90 0.48 3.98
CA LEU A 38 -1.88 1.22 4.77
C LEU A 38 -2.89 1.93 3.86
N LEU A 39 -4.17 1.61 4.04
CA LEU A 39 -5.28 2.22 3.33
C LEU A 39 -6.18 3.03 4.26
N SER A 40 -6.47 4.27 3.89
CA SER A 40 -7.61 4.97 4.47
C SER A 40 -8.92 4.46 3.86
N THR A 41 -10.00 4.39 4.65
CA THR A 41 -11.33 3.95 4.16
C THR A 41 -11.84 4.78 2.97
N ARG A 42 -11.57 6.09 2.97
CA ARG A 42 -11.89 6.99 1.85
C ARG A 42 -11.12 6.66 0.57
N ALA A 43 -9.90 6.15 0.70
CA ALA A 43 -9.06 5.81 -0.45
C ALA A 43 -9.24 4.37 -0.93
N GLY A 44 -9.55 3.43 -0.02
CA GLY A 44 -9.86 2.03 -0.36
C GLY A 44 -11.15 1.86 -1.16
N GLY A 45 -12.11 2.77 -1.01
CA GLY A 45 -13.38 2.77 -1.76
C GLY A 45 -13.26 3.16 -3.24
N LEU A 46 -12.06 3.46 -3.74
CA LEU A 46 -11.83 3.84 -5.15
C LEU A 46 -11.63 2.65 -6.11
N GLY A 47 -11.69 1.41 -5.63
CA GLY A 47 -11.51 0.22 -6.46
C GLY A 47 -10.04 -0.07 -6.77
N LEU A 48 -9.26 -0.33 -5.71
CA LEU A 48 -7.86 -0.76 -5.83
C LEU A 48 -7.81 -2.29 -6.01
N ASN A 49 -6.95 -2.77 -6.92
CA ASN A 49 -6.72 -4.20 -7.13
C ASN A 49 -5.39 -4.61 -6.47
N LEU A 50 -5.48 -5.24 -5.31
CA LEU A 50 -4.33 -5.73 -4.53
C LEU A 50 -4.27 -7.26 -4.56
N GLN A 51 -4.00 -7.85 -5.74
CA GLN A 51 -3.99 -9.32 -5.91
C GLN A 51 -2.90 -10.03 -5.11
N THR A 52 -1.84 -9.31 -4.74
CA THR A 52 -0.71 -9.84 -3.99
C THR A 52 -0.92 -9.82 -2.47
N ALA A 53 -1.97 -9.16 -1.97
CA ALA A 53 -2.31 -9.19 -0.55
C ALA A 53 -3.06 -10.47 -0.20
N ASP A 54 -2.63 -11.15 0.86
CA ASP A 54 -3.26 -12.37 1.39
C ASP A 54 -4.00 -12.16 2.72
N THR A 55 -3.68 -11.06 3.43
CA THR A 55 -4.18 -10.73 4.76
C THR A 55 -4.66 -9.27 4.81
N VAL A 56 -5.79 -9.00 5.47
CA VAL A 56 -6.40 -7.66 5.64
C VAL A 56 -6.59 -7.33 7.12
#